data_AF-A0A8H6S5V9-F1
#
_entry.id   AF-A0A8H6S5V9-F1
#
_cell.length_a   1.000
_cell.length_b   1.000
_cell.length_c   1.000
_cell.angle_alpha   90.00
_cell.angle_beta   90.00
_cell.angle_gamma   90.00
#
_symmetry.space_group_name_H-M   'P 1'
#
loop_
_entity.id
_entity.type
_entity.pdbx_description
1 polymer ?
#
loop_
_entity_poly.entity_id
_entity_poly.type
_entity_poly.pdbx_seq_one_letter_code
_entity_poly.pdbx_strand_id
1 'polypeptide(L)'
;MMKRGGRGHEANGIVTTPPGALAVRCWACPDASRNLPSGWDKVPESKAYLYKLMLAFDANFRLKNKLRAGERMDPALTDGLGYPSRSGPYKEHIKTLVDEKDVSAL
;
A
#
# COMPACT_ATOMS: atom_id res chain seq x y z
N MET A 1 0.49 -15.16 -2.87
CA MET A 1 1.64 -14.22 -2.75
C MET A 1 2.86 -14.88 -2.11
N MET A 2 2.71 -15.76 -1.11
CA MET A 2 3.80 -16.42 -0.36
C MET A 2 4.96 -16.98 -1.19
N LYS A 3 4.68 -17.80 -2.23
CA LYS A 3 5.72 -18.38 -3.09
C LYS A 3 6.57 -17.31 -3.79
N ARG A 4 5.93 -16.25 -4.30
CA ARG A 4 6.61 -15.14 -4.99
C ARG A 4 7.36 -14.23 -4.02
N GLY A 5 6.90 -14.12 -2.77
CA GLY A 5 7.59 -13.41 -1.71
C GLY A 5 8.71 -14.20 -1.03
N GLY A 6 9.10 -15.36 -1.56
CA GLY A 6 10.21 -16.16 -1.02
C GLY A 6 9.95 -16.78 0.36
N ARG A 7 8.73 -16.71 0.90
CA ARG A 7 8.43 -17.14 2.27
C ARG A 7 8.64 -18.63 2.52
N GLY A 8 8.68 -19.45 1.48
CA GLY A 8 8.99 -20.88 1.58
C GLY A 8 10.46 -21.17 1.97
N HIS A 9 11.35 -20.18 1.88
CA HIS A 9 12.76 -20.32 2.25
C HIS A 9 13.05 -19.89 3.69
N GLU A 10 12.07 -19.32 4.39
CA GLU A 10 12.21 -18.94 5.79
C GLU A 10 11.59 -19.99 6.71
N ALA A 11 12.23 -20.23 7.86
CA ALA A 11 11.70 -21.11 8.89
C ALA A 11 10.32 -20.60 9.35
N ASN A 12 9.31 -21.46 9.26
CA ASN A 12 7.91 -21.12 9.52
C ASN A 12 7.40 -19.92 8.71
N GLY A 13 8.00 -19.65 7.54
CA GLY A 13 7.90 -18.37 6.85
C GLY A 13 6.49 -17.89 6.56
N ILE A 14 5.51 -18.80 6.36
CA ILE A 14 4.09 -18.44 6.23
C ILE A 14 3.55 -17.82 7.52
N VAL A 15 3.73 -18.51 8.64
CA VAL A 15 3.22 -18.10 9.97
C VAL A 15 3.95 -16.85 10.46
N THR A 16 5.25 -16.74 10.17
CA THR A 16 6.10 -15.64 10.63
C THR A 16 6.11 -14.45 9.68
N THR A 17 5.35 -14.46 8.57
CA THR A 17 5.30 -13.32 7.64
C THR A 17 4.70 -12.09 8.35
N PRO A 18 5.45 -10.99 8.49
CA PRO A 18 4.90 -9.79 9.12
C PRO A 18 3.92 -9.05 8.18
N PRO A 19 3.05 -8.18 8.74
CA PRO A 19 2.21 -7.30 7.94
C PRO A 19 3.03 -6.50 6.91
N GLY A 20 2.51 -6.39 5.68
CA GLY A 20 3.17 -5.70 4.57
C GLY A 20 4.40 -6.39 3.99
N ALA A 21 4.88 -7.51 4.52
CA ALA A 21 6.13 -8.14 4.06
C ALA A 21 6.07 -8.76 2.66
N LEU A 22 4.86 -8.96 2.12
CA LEU A 22 4.65 -9.41 0.74
C LEU A 22 4.45 -8.24 -0.23
N ALA A 23 4.43 -7.00 0.25
CA ALA A 23 4.40 -5.82 -0.61
C ALA A 23 5.75 -5.68 -1.33
N VAL A 24 5.71 -5.59 -2.66
CA VAL A 24 6.91 -5.33 -3.45
C VAL A 24 7.17 -3.83 -3.43
N ARG A 25 8.40 -3.43 -3.08
CA ARG A 25 8.79 -2.03 -3.14
C ARG A 25 8.85 -1.57 -4.60
N CYS A 26 8.37 -0.36 -4.82
CA CYS A 26 8.47 0.33 -6.10
C CYS A 26 9.90 0.84 -6.29
N TRP A 27 10.61 0.33 -7.29
CA TRP A 27 11.99 0.75 -7.60
C TRP A 27 12.08 2.15 -8.20
N ALA A 28 11.01 2.60 -8.85
CA ALA A 28 10.92 3.93 -9.45
C ALA A 28 10.53 5.02 -8.44
N CYS A 29 9.95 4.64 -7.29
CA CYS A 29 9.48 5.59 -6.31
C CYS A 29 10.68 6.17 -5.56
N PRO A 30 10.75 7.49 -5.34
CA PRO A 30 11.89 8.13 -4.69
C PRO A 30 12.03 7.64 -3.25
N ASP A 31 13.24 7.21 -2.90
CA ASP A 31 13.62 6.64 -1.62
C ASP A 31 15.02 7.13 -1.23
N ALA A 32 15.07 7.96 -0.19
CA ALA A 32 16.29 8.57 0.32
C ALA A 32 17.37 7.55 0.73
N SER A 33 16.99 6.32 1.06
CA SER A 33 17.92 5.27 1.49
C SER A 33 18.47 4.43 0.33
N ARG A 34 17.95 4.60 -0.90
CA ARG A 34 18.21 3.67 -2.01
C ARG A 34 18.56 4.33 -3.33
N ASN A 35 17.71 5.24 -3.82
CA ASN A 35 17.76 5.71 -5.21
C ASN A 35 17.80 7.23 -5.36
N LEU A 36 17.81 7.99 -4.26
CA LEU A 36 18.08 9.43 -4.29
C LEU A 36 19.57 9.74 -4.08
N PRO A 37 20.13 10.70 -4.82
CA PRO A 37 21.52 11.12 -4.63
C PRO A 37 21.70 11.91 -3.33
N SER A 38 22.92 11.93 -2.78
CA SER A 38 23.22 12.78 -1.61
C SER A 38 22.89 14.25 -1.89
N GLY A 39 22.22 14.92 -0.94
CA GLY A 39 21.84 16.33 -1.06
C GLY A 39 20.61 16.58 -1.93
N TRP A 40 19.85 15.54 -2.29
CA TRP A 40 18.56 15.66 -2.97
C TRP A 40 17.58 16.60 -2.23
N ASP A 41 17.71 16.68 -0.90
CA ASP A 41 16.90 17.48 0.02
C ASP A 41 17.35 18.94 0.13
N LYS A 42 18.54 19.27 -0.39
CA LYS A 42 19.16 20.60 -0.32
C LYS A 42 19.12 21.37 -1.63
N VAL A 43 18.49 20.81 -2.66
CA VAL A 43 18.36 21.51 -3.95
C VAL A 43 17.43 22.70 -3.83
N PRO A 44 17.62 23.76 -4.64
CA PRO A 44 16.67 24.86 -4.70
C PRO A 44 15.25 24.36 -4.98
N GLU A 45 14.24 25.05 -4.45
CA GLU A 45 12.84 24.67 -4.60
C GLU A 45 12.43 24.49 -6.08
N SER A 46 12.97 25.32 -6.97
CA SER A 46 12.78 25.24 -8.41
C SER A 46 13.25 23.92 -9.04
N LYS A 47 14.07 23.13 -8.34
CA LYS A 47 14.57 21.81 -8.76
C LYS A 47 14.04 20.65 -7.92
N ALA A 48 13.29 20.91 -6.85
CA ALA A 48 12.77 19.86 -5.96
C ALA A 48 11.86 18.86 -6.69
N TYR A 49 11.24 19.27 -7.80
CA TYR A 49 10.41 18.39 -8.64
C TYR A 49 11.15 17.18 -9.20
N LEU A 50 12.49 17.25 -9.36
CA LEU A 50 13.32 16.16 -9.87
C LEU A 50 13.32 14.92 -8.95
N TYR A 51 13.06 15.11 -7.66
CA TYR A 51 13.08 14.06 -6.65
C TYR A 51 11.72 13.80 -6.00
N LYS A 52 10.66 14.44 -6.52
CA LYS A 52 9.28 14.21 -6.04
C LYS A 52 8.69 12.95 -6.63
N LEU A 53 7.86 12.27 -5.84
CA LEU A 53 7.05 11.15 -6.30
C LEU A 53 5.97 11.68 -7.24
N MET A 54 6.06 11.34 -8.52
CA MET A 54 4.99 11.58 -9.50
C MET A 54 4.07 10.37 -9.56
N LEU A 55 2.87 10.51 -9.03
CA LEU A 55 1.82 9.48 -9.13
C LEU A 55 0.98 9.75 -10.38
N ALA A 56 1.26 9.01 -11.44
CA ALA A 56 0.40 8.96 -12.62
C ALA A 56 -0.55 7.76 -12.48
N PHE A 57 -1.81 8.04 -12.19
CA PHE A 57 -2.86 7.02 -12.22
C PHE A 57 -3.52 7.07 -13.59
N ASP A 58 -3.41 5.98 -14.35
CA ASP A 58 -4.30 5.77 -15.49
C ASP A 58 -5.71 5.55 -14.93
N ALA A 59 -6.57 6.57 -15.01
CA ALA A 59 -7.93 6.51 -14.49
C ALA A 59 -8.87 5.62 -15.34
N ASN A 60 -8.34 4.85 -16.30
CA ASN A 60 -9.11 3.85 -17.05
C ASN A 60 -9.51 2.60 -16.22
N PHE A 61 -9.30 2.61 -14.90
CA PHE A 61 -9.86 1.59 -14.02
C PHE A 61 -11.37 1.79 -13.87
N ARG A 62 -12.16 0.88 -14.46
CA ARG A 62 -13.54 0.69 -14.03
C ARG A 62 -13.54 -0.06 -12.70
N LEU A 63 -13.56 0.67 -11.58
CA LEU A 63 -13.81 0.08 -10.27
C LEU A 63 -15.27 -0.43 -10.23
N LYS A 64 -15.47 -1.68 -10.63
CA LYS A 64 -16.74 -2.37 -10.37
C LYS A 64 -16.71 -2.82 -8.90
N ASN A 65 -17.27 -2.00 -8.02
CA ASN A 65 -17.67 -2.43 -6.68
C ASN A 65 -18.80 -3.47 -6.83
N LYS A 66 -18.42 -4.70 -7.19
CA LYS A 66 -19.32 -5.83 -7.09
C LYS A 66 -19.57 -6.08 -5.62
N LEU A 67 -20.84 -6.13 -5.23
CA LEU A 67 -21.26 -6.71 -3.96
C LEU A 67 -20.62 -8.11 -3.87
N ARG A 68 -19.65 -8.25 -2.97
CA ARG A 68 -19.03 -9.55 -2.68
C ARG A 68 -19.88 -10.26 -1.65
N ALA A 69 -19.95 -11.59 -1.72
CA ALA A 69 -20.80 -12.42 -0.86
C ALA A 69 -20.33 -12.52 0.62
N GLY A 70 -19.68 -11.47 1.13
CA GLY A 70 -19.06 -11.43 2.46
C GLY A 70 -17.73 -12.17 2.55
N GLU A 71 -16.97 -11.89 3.60
CA GLU A 71 -15.61 -12.40 3.86
C GLU A 71 -15.55 -13.93 3.99
N ARG A 72 -16.66 -14.58 4.34
CA ARG A 72 -16.76 -16.04 4.39
C ARG A 72 -16.73 -16.69 3.00
N MET A 73 -17.40 -16.08 2.03
CA MET A 73 -17.50 -16.62 0.67
C MET A 73 -16.33 -16.17 -0.23
N ASP A 74 -15.72 -15.04 0.10
CA ASP A 74 -14.56 -14.50 -0.60
C ASP A 74 -13.52 -13.95 0.42
N PRO A 75 -12.75 -14.84 1.07
CA PRO A 75 -11.76 -14.44 2.06
C PRO A 75 -10.58 -13.74 1.40
N ALA A 76 -9.96 -12.80 2.13
CA ALA A 76 -8.75 -12.14 1.67
C ALA A 76 -7.62 -13.16 1.44
N LEU A 77 -6.98 -13.10 0.27
CA LEU A 77 -5.88 -14.01 -0.08
C LEU A 77 -4.69 -13.91 0.89
N THR A 78 -4.42 -12.69 1.38
CA THR A 78 -3.38 -12.40 2.37
C THR A 78 -3.81 -11.16 3.18
N ASP A 79 -4.61 -11.36 4.22
CA ASP A 79 -5.13 -10.26 5.06
C ASP A 79 -3.98 -9.44 5.67
N GLY A 80 -3.73 -8.25 5.12
CA GLY A 80 -2.70 -7.33 5.59
C GLY A 80 -1.24 -7.70 5.37
N LEU A 81 -0.92 -8.81 4.69
CA LEU A 81 0.48 -9.18 4.43
C LEU A 81 1.03 -8.53 3.15
N GLY A 82 0.16 -8.04 2.26
CA GLY A 82 0.53 -7.32 1.04
C GLY A 82 0.34 -5.81 1.18
N TYR A 83 -0.09 -5.15 0.11
CA TYR A 83 -0.39 -3.71 0.12
C TYR A 83 -1.62 -3.30 0.94
N PRO A 84 -2.74 -4.05 0.91
CA PRO A 84 -3.91 -3.68 1.71
C PRO A 84 -3.61 -3.80 3.21
N SER A 85 -4.24 -2.96 4.02
CA SER A 85 -4.24 -3.08 5.48
C SER A 85 -4.99 -4.34 5.92
N ARG A 86 -4.78 -4.75 7.18
CA ARG A 86 -5.57 -5.83 7.79
C ARG A 86 -7.03 -5.39 7.94
N SER A 87 -7.95 -6.28 7.55
CA SER A 87 -9.40 -6.13 7.58
C SER A 87 -9.91 -5.66 8.95
N GLY A 88 -9.50 -6.32 10.03
CA GLY A 88 -9.95 -6.01 11.40
C GLY A 88 -9.60 -4.58 11.85
N PRO A 89 -8.31 -4.22 11.98
CA PRO A 89 -7.90 -2.87 12.38
C PRO A 89 -8.46 -1.78 11.45
N TYR A 90 -8.56 -2.05 10.15
CA TYR A 90 -9.16 -1.11 9.21
C TYR A 90 -10.64 -0.87 9.50
N LYS A 91 -11.43 -1.93 9.71
CA LYS A 91 -12.86 -1.81 10.07
C LYS A 91 -13.05 -1.05 11.39
N GLU A 92 -12.21 -1.30 12.39
CA GLU A 92 -12.28 -0.55 13.66
C GLU A 92 -11.95 0.93 13.46
N HIS A 93 -10.95 1.23 12.64
CA HIS A 93 -10.65 2.63 12.28
C HIS A 93 -11.82 3.30 11.55
N ILE A 94 -12.45 2.63 10.57
CA ILE A 94 -13.59 3.20 9.85
C ILE A 94 -14.76 3.53 10.79
N LYS A 95 -15.00 2.74 11.83
CA LYS A 95 -16.05 3.04 12.82
C LYS A 95 -15.83 4.38 13.53
N THR A 96 -14.58 4.83 13.68
CA THR A 96 -14.30 6.13 14.33
C THR A 96 -14.59 7.32 13.42
N LEU A 97 -14.83 7.10 12.12
CA LEU A 97 -14.99 8.14 11.10
C LEU A 97 -16.44 8.25 10.59
N VAL A 98 -17.38 7.52 11.20
CA VAL A 98 -18.78 7.45 10.72
C VAL A 98 -19.47 8.82 10.71
N ASP A 99 -19.13 9.67 11.68
CA ASP A 99 -19.72 11.01 11.83
C ASP A 99 -18.88 12.12 11.16
N GLU A 100 -17.77 11.76 10.52
CA GLU A 100 -16.91 12.73 9.86
C GLU A 100 -17.60 13.24 8.59
N LYS A 101 -17.73 14.57 8.47
CA LYS A 101 -18.33 15.18 7.28
C LYS A 101 -17.32 15.11 6.15
N ASP A 102 -17.77 14.61 5.01
CA ASP A 102 -16.98 14.64 3.77
C ASP A 102 -16.46 16.06 3.53
N VAL A 103 -15.15 16.18 3.33
CA VAL A 103 -14.54 17.45 2.97
C VAL A 103 -14.99 17.75 1.55
N SER A 104 -15.89 18.72 1.40
CA SER A 104 -16.32 19.19 0.08
C SER A 104 -15.08 19.67 -0.65
N ALA A 105 -14.76 19.04 -1.79
CA ALA A 105 -13.63 19.45 -2.61
C ALA A 105 -13.82 20.92 -3.02
N LEU A 106 -12.85 21.76 -2.67
CA LEU A 106 -12.72 23.15 -3.14
C LEU A 106 -12.58 23.19 -4.66
#